data_AF-A0A353HUU5-F1
#
_entry.id   AF-A0A353HUU5-F1
#
_cell.length_a   1.000
_cell.length_b   1.000
_cell.length_c   1.000
_cell.angle_alpha   90.00
_cell.angle_beta   90.00
_cell.angle_gamma   90.00
#
_symmetry.space_group_name_H-M   'P 1'
#
loop_
_entity.id
_entity.type
_entity.pdbx_description
1 polymer ?
#
loop_
_entity_poly.entity_id
_entity_poly.type
_entity_poly.pdbx_seq_one_letter_code
_entity_poly.pdbx_strand_id
1 'polypeptide(L)'
;MSARAAIVALALLAGCATSNVPPGTQVPAERLLASVVPGATTRAELLASFGKTQTVVFDSGYEAWLYQSPAGGGRFVEFVILINPQGVVTKTRQGPVSTPKS
;
A
#
# COMPACT_ATOMS: atom_id res chain seq x y z
N MET A 1 29.00 -30.89 31.35
CA MET A 1 28.83 -30.48 29.94
C MET A 1 27.41 -29.95 29.74
N SER A 2 27.25 -28.90 28.93
CA SER A 2 26.04 -28.66 28.12
C SER A 2 24.82 -27.87 28.67
N ALA A 3 24.98 -26.90 29.58
CA ALA A 3 23.89 -25.92 29.82
C ALA A 3 24.16 -24.54 29.18
N ARG A 4 25.42 -24.11 29.12
CA ARG A 4 25.81 -22.79 28.57
C ARG A 4 25.81 -22.74 27.04
N ALA A 5 25.95 -23.89 26.37
CA ALA A 5 25.96 -23.97 24.91
C ALA A 5 24.55 -23.81 24.30
N ALA A 6 23.49 -24.14 25.04
CA ALA A 6 22.13 -24.10 24.53
C ALA A 6 21.57 -22.66 24.39
N ILE A 7 22.04 -21.72 25.23
CA ILE A 7 21.51 -20.35 25.27
C ILE A 7 22.04 -19.50 24.11
N VAL A 8 23.26 -19.76 23.63
CA VAL A 8 23.87 -19.03 22.50
C VAL A 8 23.20 -19.40 21.17
N ALA A 9 22.70 -20.63 21.02
CA ALA A 9 22.06 -21.10 19.80
C ALA A 9 20.68 -20.45 19.54
N LEU A 10 19.97 -20.02 20.58
CA LEU A 10 18.65 -19.38 20.46
C LEU A 10 18.72 -17.89 20.10
N ALA A 11 19.85 -17.22 20.35
CA ALA A 11 20.03 -15.80 20.02
C ALA A 11 20.34 -15.55 18.53
N LEU A 12 20.68 -16.60 17.77
CA LEU A 12 21.07 -16.50 16.36
C LEU A 12 19.90 -16.62 15.36
N LEU A 13 18.67 -16.88 15.81
CA LEU A 13 17.48 -16.90 14.94
C LEU A 13 16.79 -15.52 14.81
N ALA A 14 17.27 -14.49 15.50
CA ALA A 14 16.78 -13.12 15.34
C ALA A 14 17.47 -12.41 14.14
N GLY A 15 17.32 -12.98 12.94
CA GLY A 15 18.01 -12.53 11.73
C GLY A 15 17.05 -12.21 10.58
N CYS A 16 16.72 -10.92 10.46
CA CYS A 16 16.33 -10.19 9.24
C CYS A 16 15.15 -10.69 8.39
N ALA A 17 13.92 -10.60 8.91
CA ALA A 17 12.80 -10.21 8.06
C ALA A 17 12.78 -8.67 7.91
N THR A 18 13.87 -8.09 7.41
CA THR A 18 13.89 -6.69 6.98
C THR A 18 13.19 -6.64 5.62
N SER A 19 11.89 -6.90 5.61
CA SER A 19 11.09 -6.67 4.41
C SER A 19 11.14 -5.17 4.17
N ASN A 20 11.71 -4.77 3.03
CA ASN A 20 11.58 -3.42 2.53
C ASN A 20 10.09 -3.17 2.32
N VAL A 21 9.40 -2.65 3.35
CA VAL A 21 7.96 -2.39 3.32
C VAL A 21 7.78 -1.33 2.24
N PRO A 22 7.15 -1.66 1.11
CA PRO A 22 6.94 -0.68 0.07
C PRO A 22 6.16 0.51 0.67
N PRO A 23 6.47 1.74 0.29
CA PRO A 23 5.82 2.91 0.85
C PRO A 23 4.36 2.96 0.36
N GLY A 24 3.43 2.36 1.12
CA GLY A 24 2.00 2.40 0.81
C GLY A 24 1.27 1.11 1.12
N THR A 25 -0.06 1.19 1.17
CA THR A 25 -0.91 0.02 1.41
C THR A 25 -0.92 -0.88 0.17
N GLN A 26 -0.49 -2.13 0.37
CA GLN A 26 -0.44 -3.14 -0.68
C GLN A 26 -1.82 -3.78 -0.89
N VAL A 27 -2.35 -3.66 -2.11
CA VAL A 27 -3.65 -4.20 -2.51
C VAL A 27 -3.50 -4.86 -3.89
N PRO A 28 -4.04 -6.08 -4.11
CA PRO A 28 -4.05 -6.70 -5.44
C PRO A 28 -4.69 -5.78 -6.49
N ALA A 29 -4.09 -5.70 -7.67
CA ALA A 29 -4.51 -4.75 -8.72
C ALA A 29 -5.95 -5.04 -9.17
N GLU A 30 -6.29 -6.31 -9.31
CA GLU A 30 -7.60 -6.79 -9.75
C GLU A 30 -8.70 -6.33 -8.78
N ARG A 31 -8.37 -6.29 -7.48
CA ARG A 31 -9.30 -5.85 -6.44
C ARG A 31 -9.57 -4.35 -6.52
N LEU A 32 -8.54 -3.54 -6.76
CA LEU A 32 -8.70 -2.10 -6.95
C LEU A 32 -9.52 -1.80 -8.21
N LEU A 33 -9.21 -2.47 -9.32
CA LEU A 33 -9.91 -2.29 -10.60
C LEU A 33 -11.38 -2.73 -10.54
N ALA A 34 -11.69 -3.79 -9.79
CA ALA A 34 -13.06 -4.29 -9.68
C ALA A 34 -13.95 -3.45 -8.75
N SER A 35 -13.37 -2.74 -7.77
CA SER A 35 -14.12 -2.10 -6.69
C SER A 35 -14.11 -0.57 -6.74
N VAL A 36 -13.17 0.06 -7.45
CA VAL A 36 -13.06 1.52 -7.51
C VAL A 36 -13.66 2.05 -8.82
N VAL A 37 -14.84 2.64 -8.71
CA VAL A 37 -15.61 3.21 -9.82
C VAL A 37 -15.71 4.74 -9.65
N PRO A 38 -15.10 5.54 -10.55
CA PRO A 38 -15.26 6.98 -10.54
C PRO A 38 -16.74 7.41 -10.62
N GLY A 39 -17.11 8.39 -9.80
CA GLY A 39 -18.47 8.92 -9.68
C GLY A 39 -19.37 8.13 -8.71
N ALA A 40 -18.97 6.93 -8.28
CA ALA A 40 -19.76 6.09 -7.39
C ALA A 40 -19.02 5.80 -6.08
N THR A 41 -17.77 5.36 -6.15
CA THR A 41 -17.00 4.98 -4.97
C THR A 41 -16.70 6.21 -4.10
N THR A 42 -16.86 6.05 -2.79
CA THR A 42 -16.63 7.08 -1.78
C THR A 42 -15.37 6.83 -0.97
N ARG A 43 -14.87 7.88 -0.32
CA ARG A 43 -13.79 7.79 0.67
C ARG A 43 -14.08 6.76 1.75
N ALA A 44 -15.30 6.73 2.27
CA ALA A 44 -15.68 5.83 3.34
C ALA A 44 -15.59 4.36 2.89
N GLU A 45 -16.04 4.06 1.67
CA GLU A 45 -15.93 2.72 1.07
C GLU A 45 -14.48 2.34 0.80
N LEU A 46 -13.64 3.27 0.34
CA LEU A 46 -12.20 3.03 0.18
C LEU A 46 -11.53 2.67 1.51
N LEU A 47 -11.83 3.43 2.56
CA LEU A 47 -11.31 3.14 3.91
C LEU A 47 -11.80 1.79 4.44
N ALA A 48 -13.08 1.48 4.25
CA ALA A 48 -13.66 0.22 4.70
C ALA A 48 -13.08 -0.99 3.94
N SER A 49 -12.83 -0.83 2.63
CA SER A 49 -12.43 -1.93 1.75
C SER A 49 -10.91 -2.16 1.74
N PHE A 50 -10.13 -1.09 1.82
CA PHE A 50 -8.68 -1.11 1.59
C PHE A 50 -7.86 -0.54 2.75
N GLY A 51 -8.52 0.10 3.72
CA GLY A 51 -7.84 0.77 4.82
C GLY A 51 -7.20 2.10 4.42
N LYS A 52 -6.58 2.73 5.42
CA LYS A 52 -5.81 3.97 5.23
C LYS A 52 -4.62 3.71 4.33
N THR A 53 -4.23 4.73 3.58
CA THR A 53 -3.03 4.68 2.72
C THR A 53 -2.35 6.04 2.67
N GLN A 54 -1.21 6.12 1.96
CA GLN A 54 -0.55 7.39 1.72
C GLN A 54 -1.50 8.36 1.01
N THR A 55 -1.65 9.54 1.60
CA THR A 55 -2.64 10.54 1.20
C THR A 55 -1.95 11.89 1.07
N VAL A 56 -2.25 12.60 -0.01
CA VAL A 56 -1.93 14.01 -0.19
C VAL A 56 -3.25 14.78 -0.25
N VAL A 57 -3.41 15.77 0.62
CA VAL A 57 -4.57 16.67 0.64
C VAL A 57 -4.15 17.99 -0.01
N PHE A 58 -4.96 18.48 -0.95
CA PHE A 58 -4.74 19.77 -1.60
C PHE A 58 -5.60 20.85 -0.94
N ASP A 59 -5.17 22.10 -1.01
CA ASP A 59 -5.92 23.26 -0.45
C ASP A 59 -7.33 23.42 -1.08
N SER A 60 -7.52 22.89 -2.29
CA SER A 60 -8.82 22.83 -2.97
C SER A 60 -9.81 21.84 -2.33
N GLY A 61 -9.39 21.06 -1.33
CA GLY A 61 -10.15 19.99 -0.69
C GLY A 61 -10.14 18.67 -1.45
N TYR A 62 -9.45 18.60 -2.60
CA TYR A 62 -9.20 17.32 -3.27
C TYR A 62 -8.17 16.50 -2.48
N GLU A 63 -8.20 15.19 -2.69
CA GLU A 63 -7.21 14.28 -2.12
C GLU A 63 -6.71 13.29 -3.16
N ALA A 64 -5.40 13.07 -3.18
CA ALA A 64 -4.76 12.00 -3.94
C ALA A 64 -4.36 10.87 -2.97
N TRP A 65 -4.93 9.69 -3.18
CA TRP A 65 -4.66 8.49 -2.38
C TRP A 65 -3.87 7.51 -3.23
N LEU A 66 -2.78 6.98 -2.68
CA LEU A 66 -1.91 6.05 -3.39
C LEU A 66 -2.05 4.65 -2.79
N TYR A 67 -2.44 3.68 -3.59
CA TYR A 67 -2.29 2.26 -3.29
C TYR A 67 -1.18 1.66 -4.15
N GLN A 68 -0.61 0.55 -3.72
CA GLN A 68 0.40 -0.18 -4.49
C GLN A 68 -0.06 -1.60 -4.72
N SER A 69 0.20 -2.12 -5.92
CA SER A 69 -0.09 -3.51 -6.28
C SER A 69 1.20 -4.25 -6.59
N PRO A 70 1.45 -5.43 -6.00
CA PRO A 70 2.66 -6.21 -6.28
C PRO A 70 2.76 -6.60 -7.77
N ALA A 71 3.95 -6.43 -8.35
CA ALA A 71 4.28 -6.81 -9.73
C ALA A 71 5.41 -7.88 -9.81
N GLY A 72 5.67 -8.54 -8.68
CA GLY A 72 6.70 -9.57 -8.54
C GLY A 72 8.13 -9.03 -8.47
N GLY A 73 9.03 -9.78 -7.82
CA GLY A 73 10.45 -9.42 -7.68
C GLY A 73 10.67 -8.11 -6.91
N GLY A 74 9.84 -7.84 -5.90
CA GLY A 74 9.87 -6.60 -5.12
C GLY A 74 9.34 -5.35 -5.83
N ARG A 75 8.92 -5.46 -7.10
CA ARG A 75 8.34 -4.36 -7.88
C ARG A 75 6.86 -4.19 -7.57
N PHE A 76 6.34 -3.00 -7.85
CA PHE A 76 4.92 -2.67 -7.68
C PHE A 76 4.43 -1.74 -8.78
N VAL A 77 3.11 -1.67 -8.95
CA VAL A 77 2.42 -0.64 -9.74
C VAL A 77 1.71 0.29 -8.76
N GLU A 78 1.79 1.59 -9.01
CA GLU A 78 1.05 2.59 -8.26
C GLU A 78 -0.37 2.73 -8.80
N PHE A 79 -1.35 2.78 -7.90
CA PHE A 79 -2.75 3.06 -8.21
C PHE A 79 -3.17 4.31 -7.45
N VAL A 80 -3.27 5.42 -8.18
CA VAL A 80 -3.61 6.74 -7.63
C VAL A 80 -5.10 7.00 -7.83
N ILE A 81 -5.78 7.36 -6.75
CA ILE A 81 -7.20 7.71 -6.71
C ILE A 81 -7.32 9.18 -6.36
N LEU A 82 -8.05 9.93 -7.18
CA LEU A 82 -8.39 11.33 -6.91
C LEU A 82 -9.81 11.42 -6.35
N ILE A 83 -9.94 11.96 -5.14
CA ILE A 83 -11.20 12.16 -4.43
C ILE A 83 -11.50 13.65 -4.40
N ASN A 84 -12.75 14.02 -4.69
CA ASN A 84 -13.19 15.41 -4.60
C ASN A 84 -13.51 15.83 -3.15
N PRO A 85 -13.76 17.13 -2.89
CA PRO A 85 -14.12 17.62 -1.56
C PRO A 85 -15.38 16.97 -0.96
N GLN A 86 -16.28 16.45 -1.81
CA GLN A 86 -17.49 15.73 -1.40
C GLN A 86 -17.19 14.28 -0.98
N GLY A 87 -15.93 13.83 -1.08
CA GLY A 87 -15.53 12.49 -0.69
C GLY A 87 -15.82 11.42 -1.75
N VAL A 88 -16.04 11.79 -3.00
CA VAL A 88 -16.33 10.86 -4.12
C VAL A 88 -15.11 10.75 -5.03
N VAL A 89 -14.80 9.53 -5.47
CA VAL A 89 -13.75 9.27 -6.45
C VAL A 89 -14.12 9.93 -7.77
N THR A 90 -13.22 10.74 -8.32
CA THR A 90 -13.42 11.42 -9.61
C THR A 90 -12.54 10.87 -10.71
N LYS A 91 -11.34 10.39 -10.38
CA LYS A 91 -10.39 9.81 -11.34
C LYS A 91 -9.56 8.72 -10.68
N THR A 92 -9.12 7.76 -11.48
CA THR A 92 -8.11 6.77 -11.12
C THR A 92 -6.98 6.78 -12.16
N ARG A 93 -5.78 6.41 -11.74
CA ARG A 93 -4.63 6.28 -12.62
C ARG A 93 -3.73 5.16 -12.15
N GLN A 94 -3.31 4.30 -13.09
CA GLN A 94 -2.20 3.37 -12.89
C GLN A 94 -0.89 4.02 -13.35
N GLY A 95 0.12 3.95 -12.49
CA GLY A 95 1.50 4.30 -12.82
C GLY A 95 2.22 3.19 -13.60
N PRO A 96 3.44 3.44 -14.06
CA PRO A 96 4.31 2.38 -14.55
C PRO A 96 4.71 1.41 -13.42
N VAL A 97 5.29 0.27 -13.78
CA VAL A 97 5.94 -0.62 -12.82
C VAL A 97 7.16 0.09 -12.23
N SER A 98 7.21 0.15 -10.91
CA SER A 98 8.25 0.82 -10.12
C SER A 98 8.98 -0.18 -9.23
N THR A 99 10.25 0.12 -8.94
CA THR A 99 11.03 -0.55 -7.89
C THR A 99 11.00 0.30 -6.62
N PRO A 100 11.06 -0.31 -5.42
CA PRO A 100 11.24 0.42 -4.18
C PRO A 100 12.48 1.30 -4.26
N LYS A 101 12.37 2.55 -3.81
CA LYS A 101 13.51 3.45 -3.71
C LYS A 101 14.42 2.94 -2.59
N SER A 102 15.67 2.58 -2.95
CA SER A 102 16.72 2.13 -2.03
C SER A 102 17.19 3.24 -1.10
#